data_AF-D4AIF5-F1
#
_entry.id   AF-D4AIF5-F1
#
_cell.length_a   1.000
_cell.length_b   1.000
_cell.length_c   1.000
_cell.angle_alpha   90.00
_cell.angle_beta   90.00
_cell.angle_gamma   90.00
#
_symmetry.space_group_name_H-M   'P 1'
#
loop_
_entity.id
_entity.type
_entity.pdbx_description
1 polymer ?
#
loop_
_entity_poly.entity_id
_entity_poly.type
_entity_poly.pdbx_seq_one_letter_code
_entity_poly.pdbx_strand_id
1 'polypeptide(L)'
;MHDTLDNYGAGAGGTRNISGHNQHAVALEKTVADLHRKEAALVFSSCYVANDATLATLGSKLPDCVILSDSLNHASMIQGIRHSGAKKYVFKHNDLEDLEMKLAALPPGIPKIIAFESVYSMCGSVAPIEAICDLAEKYGAITFLDEVHAVGMYGPHGAGVAEHLDYEAYANPEADIRGTIMDRIDIITGTLGKAYGCVGGYIAGSADLVDTIRSLAPGFIFTTSLPPATMAGATTSIEYQSSYTRDRTMQQLHTRAVKSALDANDIPVIPNPSHIVPILVGDAEVAKKASDMLLEDYGVYVQAINYPTVPRGEERLRVTPTPGHTKEYRDHLVEALKGVWERLGIRKTSDWKAAGGFLGVGSAHEEKNVPLWTDEQLGLAAGEKLEAAIERELKAEAAHREQMIRELAGECAAEAKESQFQHTNQPISASA
;
A
#
# COMPACT_ATOMS: atom_id res chain seq x y z
N MET A 1 2.54 19.97 -7.66
CA MET A 1 2.89 20.53 -6.33
C MET A 1 3.36 21.98 -6.40
N HIS A 2 4.37 22.30 -7.22
CA HIS A 2 4.89 23.68 -7.35
C HIS A 2 3.80 24.70 -7.68
N ASP A 3 2.99 24.47 -8.72
CA ASP A 3 1.91 25.39 -9.10
C ASP A 3 0.92 25.66 -7.95
N THR A 4 0.59 24.63 -7.16
CA THR A 4 -0.30 24.80 -6.00
C THR A 4 0.39 25.56 -4.86
N LEU A 5 1.68 25.32 -4.64
CA LEU A 5 2.45 26.05 -3.62
C LEU A 5 2.57 27.53 -3.97
N ASP A 6 2.83 27.86 -5.22
CA ASP A 6 2.96 29.25 -5.68
C ASP A 6 1.64 30.03 -5.57
N ASN A 7 0.51 29.35 -5.80
CA ASN A 7 -0.82 29.98 -5.76
C ASN A 7 -1.46 30.02 -4.36
N TYR A 8 -1.27 28.97 -3.55
CA TYR A 8 -1.99 28.78 -2.28
C TYR A 8 -1.09 28.81 -1.04
N GLY A 9 0.22 28.90 -1.22
CA GLY A 9 1.19 28.87 -0.12
C GLY A 9 1.31 27.49 0.53
N ALA A 10 1.99 27.46 1.69
CA ALA A 10 2.38 26.21 2.34
C ALA A 10 1.23 25.54 3.11
N GLY A 11 0.76 26.16 4.20
CA GLY A 11 -0.24 25.56 5.09
C GLY A 11 -1.67 25.84 4.66
N ALA A 12 -2.59 24.92 4.95
CA ALA A 12 -4.03 25.16 4.75
C ALA A 12 -4.60 26.29 5.63
N GLY A 13 -3.89 26.67 6.71
CA GLY A 13 -4.26 27.81 7.55
C GLY A 13 -5.40 27.56 8.53
N GLY A 14 -5.93 26.34 8.63
CA GLY A 14 -7.00 26.02 9.57
C GLY A 14 -7.44 24.56 9.56
N THR A 15 -8.44 24.24 10.38
CA THR A 15 -9.06 22.90 10.41
C THR A 15 -10.04 22.76 9.24
N ARG A 16 -10.55 21.56 8.98
CA ARG A 16 -11.58 21.36 7.94
C ARG A 16 -12.81 22.26 8.15
N ASN A 17 -13.23 22.50 9.39
CA ASN A 17 -14.40 23.35 9.66
C ASN A 17 -14.09 24.87 9.58
N ILE A 18 -12.84 25.27 9.75
CA ILE A 18 -12.44 26.69 9.88
C ILE A 18 -11.32 26.95 8.88
N SER A 19 -11.66 27.53 7.72
CA SER A 19 -10.78 27.96 6.62
C SER A 19 -9.83 26.92 5.99
N GLY A 20 -9.76 25.68 6.51
CA GLY A 20 -8.90 24.61 5.99
C GLY A 20 -9.60 23.60 5.06
N HIS A 21 -10.87 23.81 4.73
CA HIS A 21 -11.57 23.06 3.67
C HIS A 21 -11.47 23.82 2.35
N ASN A 22 -10.86 23.18 1.35
CA ASN A 22 -10.55 23.77 0.06
C ASN A 22 -10.76 22.74 -1.07
N GLN A 23 -10.71 23.22 -2.31
CA GLN A 23 -10.92 22.38 -3.50
C GLN A 23 -9.95 21.19 -3.58
N HIS A 24 -8.73 21.29 -3.05
CA HIS A 24 -7.74 20.22 -3.12
C HIS A 24 -8.09 19.07 -2.17
N ALA A 25 -8.68 19.38 -1.00
CA ALA A 25 -9.23 18.36 -0.11
C ALA A 25 -10.42 17.63 -0.76
N VAL A 26 -11.34 18.39 -1.39
CA VAL A 26 -12.50 17.82 -2.09
C VAL A 26 -12.07 16.95 -3.27
N ALA A 27 -11.12 17.42 -4.08
CA ALA A 27 -10.60 16.67 -5.22
C ALA A 27 -9.95 15.36 -4.77
N LEU A 28 -9.07 15.42 -3.76
CA LEU A 28 -8.40 14.23 -3.23
C LEU A 28 -9.39 13.21 -2.65
N GLU A 29 -10.38 13.66 -1.87
CA GLU A 29 -11.43 12.77 -1.35
C GLU A 29 -12.24 12.12 -2.46
N LYS A 30 -12.58 12.87 -3.52
CA LYS A 30 -13.23 12.31 -4.69
C LYS A 30 -12.36 11.28 -5.40
N THR A 31 -11.08 11.59 -5.67
CA THR A 31 -10.14 10.70 -6.34
C THR A 31 -9.96 9.39 -5.57
N VAL A 32 -9.91 9.44 -4.23
CA VAL A 32 -9.83 8.25 -3.37
C VAL A 32 -11.13 7.44 -3.43
N ALA A 33 -12.29 8.09 -3.38
CA ALA A 33 -13.58 7.41 -3.49
C ALA A 33 -13.73 6.71 -4.85
N ASP A 34 -13.36 7.39 -5.93
CA ASP A 34 -13.37 6.86 -7.29
C ASP A 34 -12.42 5.64 -7.44
N LEU A 35 -11.20 5.72 -6.88
CA LEU A 35 -10.21 4.63 -6.90
C LEU A 35 -10.78 3.35 -6.30
N HIS A 36 -11.40 3.45 -5.13
CA HIS A 36 -11.95 2.30 -4.40
C HIS A 36 -13.38 1.93 -4.80
N ARG A 37 -13.96 2.66 -5.77
CA ARG A 37 -15.37 2.53 -6.19
C ARG A 37 -16.34 2.62 -5.00
N LYS A 38 -16.04 3.52 -4.05
CA LYS A 38 -16.86 3.79 -2.86
C LYS A 38 -17.62 5.10 -3.01
N GLU A 39 -18.69 5.23 -2.24
CA GLU A 39 -19.56 6.41 -2.29
C GLU A 39 -18.84 7.68 -1.81
N ALA A 40 -17.96 7.54 -0.82
CA ALA A 40 -17.20 8.65 -0.27
C ALA A 40 -15.84 8.22 0.29
N ALA A 41 -14.98 9.21 0.51
CA ALA A 41 -13.73 9.06 1.24
C ALA A 41 -13.48 10.27 2.15
N LEU A 42 -12.61 10.09 3.14
CA LEU A 42 -12.22 11.13 4.08
C LEU A 42 -10.71 11.13 4.30
N VAL A 43 -10.08 12.30 4.13
CA VAL A 43 -8.62 12.44 4.26
C VAL A 43 -8.21 12.91 5.67
N PHE A 44 -7.17 12.26 6.20
CA PHE A 44 -6.54 12.48 7.49
C PHE A 44 -5.06 12.83 7.32
N SER A 45 -4.44 13.33 8.41
CA SER A 45 -3.01 13.69 8.44
C SER A 45 -2.05 12.52 8.18
N SER A 46 -2.46 11.30 8.49
CA SER A 46 -1.74 10.06 8.20
C SER A 46 -2.70 8.86 8.27
N CYS A 47 -2.31 7.72 7.71
CA CYS A 47 -3.10 6.50 7.89
C CYS A 47 -3.04 5.97 9.34
N TYR A 48 -2.01 6.34 10.10
CA TYR A 48 -2.00 6.10 11.54
C TYR A 48 -3.22 6.75 12.19
N VAL A 49 -3.45 8.03 11.90
CA VAL A 49 -4.59 8.78 12.44
C VAL A 49 -5.91 8.31 11.85
N ALA A 50 -5.95 7.95 10.55
CA ALA A 50 -7.15 7.39 9.93
C ALA A 50 -7.61 6.10 10.64
N ASN A 51 -6.70 5.16 10.87
CA ASN A 51 -7.00 3.91 11.56
C ASN A 51 -7.40 4.15 13.03
N ASP A 52 -6.60 4.92 13.76
CA ASP A 52 -6.86 5.22 15.17
C ASP A 52 -8.21 5.91 15.35
N ALA A 53 -8.44 7.00 14.63
CA ALA A 53 -9.66 7.80 14.75
C ALA A 53 -10.91 7.02 14.31
N THR A 54 -10.83 6.23 13.25
CA THR A 54 -11.98 5.48 12.73
C THR A 54 -12.37 4.33 13.66
N LEU A 55 -11.42 3.49 14.05
CA LEU A 55 -11.67 2.36 14.97
C LEU A 55 -12.08 2.85 16.36
N ALA A 56 -11.46 3.92 16.88
CA ALA A 56 -11.84 4.53 18.15
C ALA A 56 -13.28 5.06 18.11
N THR A 57 -13.65 5.77 17.04
CA THR A 57 -14.99 6.34 16.88
C THR A 57 -16.04 5.25 16.75
N LEU A 58 -15.87 4.28 15.83
CA LEU A 58 -16.86 3.21 15.64
C LEU A 58 -17.04 2.36 16.89
N GLY A 59 -15.95 1.90 17.50
CA GLY A 59 -16.03 1.05 18.69
C GLY A 59 -16.63 1.76 19.91
N SER A 60 -16.50 3.10 20.01
CA SER A 60 -17.09 3.88 21.10
C SER A 60 -18.56 4.29 20.88
N LYS A 61 -19.03 4.29 19.63
CA LYS A 61 -20.38 4.76 19.25
C LYS A 61 -21.35 3.63 18.96
N LEU A 62 -20.86 2.50 18.47
CA LEU A 62 -21.68 1.30 18.27
C LEU A 62 -21.92 0.64 19.64
N PRO A 63 -23.18 0.47 20.09
CA PRO A 63 -23.48 -0.07 21.41
C PRO A 63 -22.98 -1.52 21.52
N ASP A 64 -22.29 -1.83 22.62
CA ASP A 64 -21.74 -3.16 22.91
C ASP A 64 -20.83 -3.73 21.79
N CYS A 65 -20.21 -2.86 20.99
CA CYS A 65 -19.38 -3.27 19.86
C CYS A 65 -18.25 -4.20 20.28
N VAL A 66 -18.01 -5.23 19.45
CA VAL A 66 -16.88 -6.14 19.59
C VAL A 66 -15.97 -6.02 18.36
N ILE A 67 -14.68 -5.80 18.59
CA ILE A 67 -13.69 -5.75 17.51
C ILE A 67 -12.85 -7.03 17.52
N LEU A 68 -12.87 -7.74 16.40
CA LEU A 68 -12.03 -8.89 16.11
C LEU A 68 -10.81 -8.40 15.32
N SER A 69 -9.62 -8.59 15.87
CA SER A 69 -8.38 -8.01 15.35
C SER A 69 -7.39 -9.11 15.01
N ASP A 70 -6.87 -9.11 13.79
CA ASP A 70 -5.75 -9.98 13.43
C ASP A 70 -4.55 -9.73 14.37
N SER A 71 -3.89 -10.79 14.81
CA SER A 71 -2.76 -10.72 15.76
C SER A 71 -1.55 -9.93 15.28
N LEU A 72 -1.39 -9.71 13.97
CA LEU A 72 -0.29 -8.93 13.39
C LEU A 72 -0.71 -7.53 12.91
N ASN A 73 -1.92 -7.09 13.22
CA ASN A 73 -2.37 -5.74 12.86
C ASN A 73 -1.40 -4.64 13.32
N HIS A 74 -1.28 -3.63 12.48
CA HIS A 74 -0.42 -2.48 12.72
C HIS A 74 -0.77 -1.74 14.02
N ALA A 75 0.23 -1.11 14.62
CA ALA A 75 0.11 -0.38 15.87
C ALA A 75 -1.01 0.68 15.87
N SER A 76 -1.26 1.34 14.73
CA SER A 76 -2.35 2.32 14.60
C SER A 76 -3.73 1.70 14.80
N MET A 77 -3.97 0.51 14.24
CA MET A 77 -5.22 -0.22 14.44
C MET A 77 -5.35 -0.67 15.89
N ILE A 78 -4.27 -1.20 16.46
CA ILE A 78 -4.22 -1.61 17.88
C ILE A 78 -4.55 -0.42 18.80
N GLN A 79 -4.00 0.78 18.54
CA GLN A 79 -4.32 1.97 19.33
C GLN A 79 -5.79 2.37 19.18
N GLY A 80 -6.32 2.45 17.96
CA GLY A 80 -7.74 2.78 17.74
C GLY A 80 -8.69 1.82 18.46
N ILE A 81 -8.41 0.52 18.39
CA ILE A 81 -9.17 -0.51 19.10
C ILE A 81 -9.09 -0.28 20.61
N ARG A 82 -7.91 0.03 21.16
CA ARG A 82 -7.75 0.30 22.60
C ARG A 82 -8.44 1.60 23.03
N HIS A 83 -8.34 2.66 22.24
CA HIS A 83 -8.95 3.96 22.52
C HIS A 83 -10.47 3.90 22.42
N SER A 84 -11.03 2.98 21.63
CA SER A 84 -12.48 2.81 21.52
C SER A 84 -13.15 2.35 22.83
N GLY A 85 -12.42 1.65 23.70
CA GLY A 85 -12.97 0.98 24.87
C GLY A 85 -13.84 -0.25 24.56
N ALA A 86 -14.03 -0.60 23.29
CA ALA A 86 -14.80 -1.76 22.85
C ALA A 86 -14.17 -3.07 23.34
N LYS A 87 -15.00 -4.10 23.49
CA LYS A 87 -14.51 -5.45 23.77
C LYS A 87 -13.72 -5.93 22.56
N LYS A 88 -12.54 -6.52 22.77
CA LYS A 88 -11.70 -7.01 21.67
C LYS A 88 -11.42 -8.50 21.78
N TYR A 89 -11.38 -9.18 20.63
CA TYR A 89 -10.84 -10.51 20.49
C TYR A 89 -9.73 -10.51 19.45
N VAL A 90 -8.58 -11.11 19.78
CA VAL A 90 -7.47 -11.23 18.83
C VAL A 90 -7.50 -12.62 18.21
N PHE A 91 -7.67 -12.71 16.89
CA PHE A 91 -7.56 -13.98 16.18
C PHE A 91 -6.14 -14.18 15.66
N LYS A 92 -5.70 -15.43 15.56
CA LYS A 92 -4.37 -15.78 15.04
C LYS A 92 -4.25 -15.29 13.60
N HIS A 93 -3.03 -14.87 13.24
CA HIS A 93 -2.76 -14.27 11.95
C HIS A 93 -3.29 -15.10 10.77
N ASN A 94 -4.18 -14.51 9.96
CA ASN A 94 -4.81 -15.15 8.80
C ASN A 94 -5.52 -16.50 9.10
N ASP A 95 -5.86 -16.78 10.35
CA ASP A 95 -6.53 -18.03 10.77
C ASP A 95 -8.05 -17.85 10.75
N LEU A 96 -8.67 -18.30 9.66
CA LEU A 96 -10.12 -18.21 9.44
C LEU A 96 -10.93 -19.07 10.42
N GLU A 97 -10.38 -20.21 10.87
CA GLU A 97 -11.07 -21.09 11.82
C GLU A 97 -11.14 -20.43 13.20
N ASP A 98 -10.03 -19.83 13.63
CA ASP A 98 -9.97 -19.09 14.89
C ASP A 98 -10.82 -17.80 14.86
N LEU A 99 -10.86 -17.12 13.71
CA LEU A 99 -11.77 -15.99 13.48
C LEU A 99 -13.24 -16.42 13.56
N GLU A 100 -13.62 -17.48 12.83
CA GLU A 100 -15.00 -17.99 12.82
C GLU A 100 -15.44 -18.46 14.21
N MET A 101 -14.59 -19.22 14.92
CA MET A 101 -14.88 -19.66 16.28
C MET A 101 -15.19 -18.46 17.20
N LYS A 102 -14.43 -17.37 17.08
CA LYS A 102 -14.65 -16.15 17.86
C LYS A 102 -15.92 -15.42 17.44
N LEU A 103 -16.23 -15.34 16.15
CA LEU A 103 -17.47 -14.76 15.64
C LEU A 103 -18.71 -15.53 16.12
N ALA A 104 -18.68 -16.86 16.02
CA ALA A 104 -19.77 -17.74 16.41
C ALA A 104 -20.07 -17.70 17.92
N ALA A 105 -19.09 -17.35 18.76
CA ALA A 105 -19.26 -17.17 20.19
C ALA A 105 -19.96 -15.85 20.58
N LEU A 106 -20.17 -14.94 19.64
CA LEU A 106 -20.79 -13.64 19.89
C LEU A 106 -22.30 -13.66 19.59
N PRO A 107 -23.13 -12.91 20.34
CA PRO A 107 -24.55 -12.77 20.03
C PRO A 107 -24.77 -12.19 18.62
N PRO A 108 -25.75 -12.67 17.83
CA PRO A 108 -25.99 -12.16 16.48
C PRO A 108 -26.28 -10.65 16.44
N GLY A 109 -27.04 -10.13 17.41
CA GLY A 109 -27.52 -8.74 17.43
C GLY A 109 -26.52 -7.68 17.90
N ILE A 110 -25.31 -8.05 18.31
CA ILE A 110 -24.29 -7.04 18.67
C ILE A 110 -23.50 -6.60 17.42
N PRO A 111 -23.15 -5.31 17.29
CA PRO A 111 -22.26 -4.84 16.24
C PRO A 111 -20.85 -5.45 16.37
N LYS A 112 -20.30 -5.90 15.25
CA LYS A 112 -18.98 -6.55 15.18
C LYS A 112 -18.15 -5.84 14.13
N ILE A 113 -16.85 -5.69 14.37
CA ILE A 113 -15.89 -5.20 13.37
C ILE A 113 -14.78 -6.24 13.23
N ILE A 114 -14.48 -6.68 12.01
CA ILE A 114 -13.30 -7.49 11.70
C ILE A 114 -12.24 -6.55 11.13
N ALA A 115 -11.15 -6.36 11.86
CA ALA A 115 -10.06 -5.46 11.49
C ALA A 115 -8.81 -6.26 11.09
N PHE A 116 -8.32 -6.04 9.87
CA PHE A 116 -7.20 -6.77 9.28
C PHE A 116 -6.47 -5.93 8.21
N GLU A 117 -5.27 -6.36 7.81
CA GLU A 117 -4.50 -5.76 6.71
C GLU A 117 -4.63 -6.62 5.45
N SER A 118 -4.54 -6.02 4.27
CA SER A 118 -4.43 -6.80 3.03
C SER A 118 -3.04 -7.41 2.87
N VAL A 119 -1.99 -6.59 2.96
CA VAL A 119 -0.57 -6.97 2.87
C VAL A 119 0.13 -6.59 4.18
N TYR A 120 0.58 -7.58 4.93
CA TYR A 120 1.21 -7.35 6.23
C TYR A 120 2.65 -6.89 6.06
N SER A 121 2.92 -5.67 6.52
CA SER A 121 4.13 -4.91 6.19
C SER A 121 5.47 -5.62 6.45
N MET A 122 5.57 -6.47 7.48
CA MET A 122 6.84 -7.01 7.96
C MET A 122 7.18 -8.41 7.43
N CYS A 123 6.17 -9.24 7.18
CA CYS A 123 6.33 -10.61 6.66
C CYS A 123 5.93 -10.72 5.18
N GLY A 124 5.13 -9.77 4.66
CA GLY A 124 4.63 -9.79 3.29
C GLY A 124 3.52 -10.81 3.04
N SER A 125 2.95 -11.40 4.09
CA SER A 125 1.76 -12.25 3.95
C SER A 125 0.56 -11.42 3.47
N VAL A 126 -0.40 -12.12 2.87
CA VAL A 126 -1.63 -11.52 2.33
C VAL A 126 -2.83 -12.16 2.99
N ALA A 127 -3.82 -11.36 3.38
CA ALA A 127 -5.03 -11.86 4.02
C ALA A 127 -5.95 -12.62 3.04
N PRO A 128 -6.68 -13.64 3.50
CA PRO A 128 -7.74 -14.30 2.73
C PRO A 128 -9.02 -13.42 2.71
N ILE A 129 -8.96 -12.29 2.01
CA ILE A 129 -9.97 -11.21 2.06
C ILE A 129 -11.38 -11.74 1.74
N GLU A 130 -11.54 -12.51 0.65
CA GLU A 130 -12.83 -13.07 0.24
C GLU A 130 -13.50 -13.87 1.36
N ALA A 131 -12.76 -14.80 1.98
CA ALA A 131 -13.27 -15.62 3.06
C ALA A 131 -13.55 -14.82 4.35
N ILE A 132 -12.81 -13.73 4.59
CA ILE A 132 -13.13 -12.81 5.68
C ILE A 132 -14.44 -12.07 5.40
N CYS A 133 -14.69 -11.64 4.16
CA CYS A 133 -15.98 -11.07 3.75
C CYS A 133 -17.13 -12.08 3.90
N ASP A 134 -16.92 -13.35 3.54
CA ASP A 134 -17.93 -14.41 3.73
C ASP A 134 -18.31 -14.57 5.20
N LEU A 135 -17.31 -14.56 6.11
CA LEU A 135 -17.54 -14.58 7.55
C LEU A 135 -18.21 -13.30 8.05
N ALA A 136 -17.85 -12.15 7.52
CA ALA A 136 -18.45 -10.88 7.87
C ALA A 136 -19.95 -10.87 7.56
N GLU A 137 -20.34 -11.31 6.37
CA GLU A 137 -21.74 -11.45 5.95
C GLU A 137 -22.48 -12.49 6.81
N LYS A 138 -21.89 -13.67 7.02
CA LYS A 138 -22.48 -14.76 7.82
C LYS A 138 -22.79 -14.35 9.25
N TYR A 139 -21.93 -13.55 9.87
CA TYR A 139 -22.04 -13.18 11.29
C TYR A 139 -22.47 -11.72 11.52
N GLY A 140 -22.81 -10.98 10.45
CA GLY A 140 -23.22 -9.57 10.51
C GLY A 140 -22.15 -8.69 11.14
N ALA A 141 -20.95 -8.68 10.56
CA ALA A 141 -19.82 -7.87 10.96
C ALA A 141 -19.44 -6.86 9.87
N ILE A 142 -18.92 -5.71 10.29
CA ILE A 142 -18.31 -4.70 9.43
C ILE A 142 -16.87 -5.11 9.18
N THR A 143 -16.41 -5.01 7.94
CA THR A 143 -15.02 -5.22 7.55
C THR A 143 -14.24 -3.89 7.58
N PHE A 144 -13.11 -3.90 8.28
CA PHE A 144 -12.14 -2.81 8.30
C PHE A 144 -10.83 -3.34 7.72
N LEU A 145 -10.54 -2.95 6.47
CA LEU A 145 -9.40 -3.42 5.71
C LEU A 145 -8.37 -2.30 5.57
N ASP A 146 -7.17 -2.53 6.07
CA ASP A 146 -6.02 -1.66 5.84
C ASP A 146 -5.26 -2.12 4.57
N GLU A 147 -5.30 -1.31 3.52
CA GLU A 147 -4.61 -1.53 2.22
C GLU A 147 -3.32 -0.69 2.11
N VAL A 148 -2.76 -0.19 3.21
CA VAL A 148 -1.61 0.73 3.22
C VAL A 148 -0.40 0.22 2.44
N HIS A 149 -0.15 -1.08 2.50
CA HIS A 149 0.94 -1.75 1.80
C HIS A 149 0.51 -2.38 0.47
N ALA A 150 -0.63 -1.98 -0.06
CA ALA A 150 -1.17 -2.53 -1.29
C ALA A 150 -1.65 -1.47 -2.29
N VAL A 151 -2.21 -0.36 -1.81
CA VAL A 151 -2.62 0.75 -2.67
C VAL A 151 -1.43 1.26 -3.49
N GLY A 152 -1.70 1.49 -4.77
CA GLY A 152 -0.74 1.75 -5.83
C GLY A 152 0.02 0.52 -6.36
N MET A 153 -0.07 -0.66 -5.74
CA MET A 153 0.79 -1.82 -6.07
C MET A 153 0.02 -3.07 -6.53
N TYR A 154 -1.27 -3.18 -6.22
CA TYR A 154 -2.10 -4.34 -6.58
C TYR A 154 -3.40 -3.91 -7.25
N GLY A 155 -3.87 -4.80 -8.13
CA GLY A 155 -5.02 -4.59 -8.99
C GLY A 155 -4.67 -3.83 -10.28
N PRO A 156 -5.55 -3.87 -11.29
CA PRO A 156 -5.32 -3.24 -12.59
C PRO A 156 -5.18 -1.73 -12.49
N HIS A 157 -5.71 -1.08 -11.44
CA HIS A 157 -5.57 0.37 -11.20
C HIS A 157 -4.80 0.71 -9.92
N GLY A 158 -4.25 -0.29 -9.23
CA GLY A 158 -3.56 0.00 -7.98
C GLY A 158 -4.52 0.37 -6.84
N ALA A 159 -5.77 -0.09 -6.85
CA ALA A 159 -6.68 0.19 -5.73
C ALA A 159 -6.41 -0.71 -4.51
N GLY A 160 -5.69 -1.82 -4.66
CA GLY A 160 -5.31 -2.69 -3.54
C GLY A 160 -5.44 -4.17 -3.86
N VAL A 161 -5.26 -5.02 -2.86
CA VAL A 161 -5.44 -6.47 -3.02
C VAL A 161 -6.91 -6.80 -3.23
N ALA A 162 -7.84 -6.09 -2.58
CA ALA A 162 -9.27 -6.32 -2.77
C ALA A 162 -9.70 -6.12 -4.24
N GLU A 163 -9.12 -5.13 -4.94
CA GLU A 163 -9.30 -4.96 -6.39
C GLU A 163 -8.64 -6.12 -7.16
N HIS A 164 -7.45 -6.54 -6.73
CA HIS A 164 -6.66 -7.56 -7.41
C HIS A 164 -7.31 -8.94 -7.41
N LEU A 165 -8.10 -9.28 -6.40
CA LEU A 165 -8.76 -10.58 -6.32
C LEU A 165 -9.86 -10.75 -7.39
N ASP A 166 -10.43 -9.64 -7.88
CA ASP A 166 -11.34 -9.60 -9.03
C ASP A 166 -10.71 -8.88 -10.24
N TYR A 167 -9.42 -9.14 -10.49
CA TYR A 167 -8.59 -8.40 -11.47
C TYR A 167 -9.28 -8.21 -12.83
N GLU A 168 -9.82 -9.28 -13.42
CA GLU A 168 -10.43 -9.25 -14.76
C GLU A 168 -11.71 -8.42 -14.80
N ALA A 169 -12.50 -8.43 -13.71
CA ALA A 169 -13.69 -7.60 -13.61
C ALA A 169 -13.29 -6.12 -13.58
N TYR A 170 -12.28 -5.76 -12.79
CA TYR A 170 -11.82 -4.37 -12.74
C TYR A 170 -11.07 -3.94 -14.00
N ALA A 171 -10.33 -4.83 -14.67
CA ALA A 171 -9.64 -4.53 -15.91
C ALA A 171 -10.61 -4.25 -17.08
N ASN A 172 -11.86 -4.70 -16.97
CA ASN A 172 -12.92 -4.42 -17.93
C ASN A 172 -13.80 -3.23 -17.49
N PRO A 173 -13.73 -2.07 -18.18
CA PRO A 173 -14.52 -0.89 -17.83
C PRO A 173 -16.05 -1.09 -17.89
N GLU A 174 -16.53 -2.13 -18.60
CA GLU A 174 -17.95 -2.43 -18.77
C GLU A 174 -18.47 -3.47 -17.76
N ALA A 175 -17.61 -4.06 -16.93
CA ALA A 175 -18.03 -5.07 -15.97
C ALA A 175 -18.89 -4.47 -14.85
N ASP A 176 -19.92 -5.22 -14.44
CA ASP A 176 -20.61 -4.94 -13.19
C ASP A 176 -19.69 -5.33 -12.03
N ILE A 177 -19.28 -4.33 -11.26
CA ILE A 177 -18.40 -4.50 -10.10
C ILE A 177 -19.18 -4.76 -8.81
N ARG A 178 -20.50 -4.90 -8.87
CA ARG A 178 -21.31 -5.17 -7.68
C ARG A 178 -21.05 -6.59 -7.17
N GLY A 179 -20.80 -6.73 -5.88
CA GLY A 179 -20.52 -8.00 -5.22
C GLY A 179 -19.10 -8.52 -5.41
N THR A 180 -18.22 -7.79 -6.09
CA THR A 180 -16.77 -8.06 -6.05
C THR A 180 -16.24 -7.90 -4.64
N ILE A 181 -15.05 -8.44 -4.38
CA ILE A 181 -14.42 -8.43 -3.06
C ILE A 181 -14.19 -7.00 -2.57
N MET A 182 -13.71 -6.08 -3.41
CA MET A 182 -13.56 -4.67 -3.01
C MET A 182 -14.91 -3.98 -2.75
N ASP A 183 -15.98 -4.31 -3.49
CA ASP A 183 -17.32 -3.80 -3.23
C ASP A 183 -17.85 -4.26 -1.86
N ARG A 184 -17.58 -5.53 -1.49
CA ARG A 184 -17.98 -6.15 -0.21
C ARG A 184 -17.26 -5.59 1.02
N ILE A 185 -16.12 -4.91 0.87
CA ILE A 185 -15.43 -4.28 2.00
C ILE A 185 -16.14 -3.00 2.44
N ASP A 186 -16.49 -2.89 3.72
CA ASP A 186 -17.22 -1.73 4.26
C ASP A 186 -16.33 -0.49 4.40
N ILE A 187 -15.10 -0.71 4.89
CA ILE A 187 -14.14 0.36 5.16
C ILE A 187 -12.77 -0.05 4.64
N ILE A 188 -12.26 0.71 3.68
CA ILE A 188 -10.87 0.60 3.23
C ILE A 188 -10.09 1.77 3.80
N THR A 189 -8.93 1.50 4.40
CA THR A 189 -7.97 2.54 4.76
C THR A 189 -6.71 2.45 3.93
N GLY A 190 -6.12 3.60 3.63
CA GLY A 190 -4.91 3.67 2.83
C GLY A 190 -4.05 4.86 3.20
N THR A 191 -2.82 4.87 2.68
CA THR A 191 -1.86 5.97 2.90
C THR A 191 -1.52 6.66 1.60
N LEU A 192 -1.24 7.95 1.71
CA LEU A 192 -0.66 8.75 0.62
C LEU A 192 0.88 8.74 0.65
N GLY A 193 1.49 8.22 1.73
CA GLY A 193 2.94 8.33 1.98
C GLY A 193 3.78 7.10 1.63
N LYS A 194 3.25 6.21 0.79
CA LYS A 194 3.99 5.04 0.29
C LYS A 194 4.03 5.07 -1.24
N ALA A 195 3.25 4.23 -1.91
CA ALA A 195 3.25 4.16 -3.37
C ALA A 195 2.92 5.52 -4.03
N TYR A 196 2.12 6.37 -3.37
CA TYR A 196 1.76 7.70 -3.87
C TYR A 196 2.75 8.83 -3.51
N GLY A 197 3.86 8.53 -2.83
CA GLY A 197 4.98 9.46 -2.66
C GLY A 197 4.71 10.78 -1.91
N CYS A 198 3.59 10.92 -1.21
CA CYS A 198 3.17 12.15 -0.53
C CYS A 198 3.09 11.95 1.00
N VAL A 199 2.11 12.56 1.68
CA VAL A 199 1.82 12.29 3.09
C VAL A 199 0.34 12.46 3.35
N GLY A 200 -0.20 11.63 4.24
CA GLY A 200 -1.63 11.57 4.55
C GLY A 200 -2.11 10.14 4.66
N GLY A 201 -3.36 10.01 5.08
CA GLY A 201 -4.10 8.76 5.00
C GLY A 201 -5.57 9.04 4.76
N TYR A 202 -6.32 7.99 4.50
CA TYR A 202 -7.75 8.13 4.23
C TYR A 202 -8.51 6.90 4.68
N ILE A 203 -9.83 7.07 4.75
CA ILE A 203 -10.80 5.97 4.69
C ILE A 203 -11.67 6.13 3.44
N ALA A 204 -12.16 5.04 2.88
CA ALA A 204 -13.17 5.01 1.83
C ALA A 204 -14.26 3.99 2.21
N GLY A 205 -15.52 4.32 1.94
CA GLY A 205 -16.67 3.50 2.33
C GLY A 205 -18.00 4.13 1.90
N SER A 206 -19.10 3.72 2.54
CA SER A 206 -20.41 4.36 2.31
C SER A 206 -20.41 5.82 2.76
N ALA A 207 -21.28 6.63 2.14
CA ALA A 207 -21.38 8.06 2.46
C ALA A 207 -21.75 8.29 3.92
N ASP A 208 -22.69 7.50 4.45
CA ASP A 208 -23.14 7.59 5.85
C ASP A 208 -22.02 7.22 6.85
N LEU A 209 -21.21 6.22 6.53
CA LEU A 209 -20.07 5.84 7.36
C LEU A 209 -19.03 6.93 7.38
N VAL A 210 -18.66 7.43 6.20
CA VAL A 210 -17.70 8.52 6.05
C VAL A 210 -18.16 9.78 6.76
N ASP A 211 -19.46 10.14 6.64
CA ASP A 211 -20.03 11.29 7.36
C ASP A 211 -20.01 11.08 8.87
N THR A 212 -20.35 9.87 9.34
CA THR A 212 -20.28 9.53 10.76
C THR A 212 -18.87 9.79 11.33
N ILE A 213 -17.82 9.35 10.62
CA ILE A 213 -16.44 9.60 11.03
C ILE A 213 -16.10 11.08 10.92
N ARG A 214 -16.44 11.75 9.81
CA ARG A 214 -16.24 13.19 9.60
C ARG A 214 -16.83 14.04 10.72
N SER A 215 -17.99 13.64 11.23
CA SER A 215 -18.79 14.39 12.19
C SER A 215 -18.44 14.08 13.65
N LEU A 216 -17.81 12.94 13.94
CA LEU A 216 -17.57 12.48 15.32
C LEU A 216 -16.11 12.27 15.69
N ALA A 217 -15.21 12.08 14.73
CA ALA A 217 -13.83 11.71 15.01
C ALA A 217 -12.97 12.92 15.41
N PRO A 218 -12.51 13.04 16.68
CA PRO A 218 -11.75 14.20 17.12
C PRO A 218 -10.40 14.33 16.41
N GLY A 219 -9.77 13.20 16.04
CA GLY A 219 -8.52 13.16 15.27
C GLY A 219 -8.65 13.72 13.84
N PHE A 220 -9.88 13.86 13.32
CA PHE A 220 -10.17 14.56 12.08
C PHE A 220 -10.54 16.03 12.33
N ILE A 221 -11.44 16.29 13.28
CA ILE A 221 -12.06 17.60 13.49
C ILE A 221 -11.09 18.64 14.06
N PHE A 222 -10.27 18.24 15.03
CA PHE A 222 -9.46 19.15 15.85
C PHE A 222 -7.98 19.17 15.45
N THR A 223 -7.71 19.04 14.14
CA THR A 223 -6.36 19.17 13.58
C THR A 223 -6.38 20.08 12.36
N THR A 224 -5.24 20.73 12.10
CA THR A 224 -5.04 21.49 10.85
C THR A 224 -5.13 20.55 9.66
N SER A 225 -5.79 20.99 8.59
CA SER A 225 -5.90 20.27 7.32
C SER A 225 -4.53 20.11 6.65
N LEU A 226 -4.37 19.08 5.81
CA LEU A 226 -3.13 18.88 5.05
C LEU A 226 -2.83 20.09 4.14
N PRO A 227 -1.55 20.40 3.87
CA PRO A 227 -1.16 21.41 2.88
C PRO A 227 -1.85 21.20 1.52
N PRO A 228 -2.40 22.25 0.88
CA PRO A 228 -2.98 22.16 -0.46
C PRO A 228 -2.04 21.54 -1.50
N ALA A 229 -0.76 21.94 -1.48
CA ALA A 229 0.24 21.39 -2.39
C ALA A 229 0.47 19.89 -2.20
N THR A 230 0.43 19.39 -0.96
CA THR A 230 0.50 17.95 -0.66
C THR A 230 -0.71 17.20 -1.18
N MET A 231 -1.92 17.74 -0.98
CA MET A 231 -3.15 17.11 -1.47
C MET A 231 -3.18 17.05 -3.00
N ALA A 232 -2.80 18.13 -3.68
CA ALA A 232 -2.70 18.16 -5.13
C ALA A 232 -1.67 17.15 -5.67
N GLY A 233 -0.49 17.05 -5.04
CA GLY A 233 0.52 16.05 -5.41
C GLY A 233 0.00 14.61 -5.25
N ALA A 234 -0.72 14.34 -4.16
CA ALA A 234 -1.31 13.02 -3.91
C ALA A 234 -2.40 12.68 -4.92
N THR A 235 -3.28 13.64 -5.26
CA THR A 235 -4.30 13.48 -6.32
C THR A 235 -3.65 13.08 -7.64
N THR A 236 -2.67 13.86 -8.11
CA THR A 236 -1.96 13.56 -9.36
C THR A 236 -1.26 12.21 -9.31
N SER A 237 -0.65 11.84 -8.19
CA SER A 237 0.02 10.55 -8.05
C SER A 237 -0.95 9.37 -8.10
N ILE A 238 -2.15 9.48 -7.50
CA ILE A 238 -3.19 8.45 -7.59
C ILE A 238 -3.68 8.32 -9.04
N GLU A 239 -3.98 9.44 -9.70
CA GLU A 239 -4.45 9.46 -11.09
C GLU A 239 -3.43 8.83 -12.04
N TYR A 240 -2.15 9.22 -11.92
CA TYR A 240 -1.06 8.61 -12.66
C TYR A 240 -0.98 7.10 -12.42
N GLN A 241 -0.91 6.68 -11.15
CA GLN A 241 -0.76 5.27 -10.84
C GLN A 241 -1.97 4.44 -11.27
N SER A 242 -3.19 5.01 -11.19
CA SER A 242 -4.41 4.34 -11.62
C SER A 242 -4.47 4.06 -13.12
N SER A 243 -3.83 4.91 -13.93
CA SER A 243 -3.80 4.78 -15.38
C SER A 243 -2.53 4.09 -15.91
N TYR A 244 -1.47 4.00 -15.10
CA TYR A 244 -0.18 3.47 -15.52
C TYR A 244 0.20 2.16 -14.82
N THR A 245 -0.18 1.02 -15.43
CA THR A 245 0.06 -0.31 -14.85
C THR A 245 1.53 -0.73 -14.83
N ARG A 246 2.37 -0.15 -15.69
CA ARG A 246 3.75 -0.63 -15.87
C ARG A 246 4.58 -0.56 -14.59
N ASP A 247 4.39 0.47 -13.77
CA ASP A 247 5.13 0.60 -12.51
C ASP A 247 4.85 -0.59 -11.58
N ARG A 248 3.62 -1.12 -11.59
CA ARG A 248 3.27 -2.34 -10.85
C ARG A 248 3.97 -3.55 -11.46
N THR A 249 3.87 -3.75 -12.78
CA THR A 249 4.52 -4.85 -13.49
C THR A 249 6.03 -4.87 -13.22
N MET A 250 6.70 -3.73 -13.37
CA MET A 250 8.14 -3.59 -13.14
C MET A 250 8.52 -3.86 -11.69
N GLN A 251 7.78 -3.33 -10.71
CA GLN A 251 8.01 -3.63 -9.30
C GLN A 251 7.95 -5.13 -9.02
N GLN A 252 6.96 -5.83 -9.56
CA GLN A 252 6.79 -7.26 -9.36
C GLN A 252 7.89 -8.08 -10.03
N LEU A 253 8.27 -7.75 -11.26
CA LEU A 253 9.37 -8.39 -11.97
C LEU A 253 10.70 -8.19 -11.22
N HIS A 254 11.02 -6.98 -10.79
CA HIS A 254 12.20 -6.71 -9.98
C HIS A 254 12.17 -7.43 -8.63
N THR A 255 11.01 -7.49 -7.97
CA THR A 255 10.88 -8.24 -6.72
C THR A 255 11.15 -9.73 -6.91
N ARG A 256 10.53 -10.35 -7.93
CA ARG A 256 10.76 -11.76 -8.27
C ARG A 256 12.23 -12.02 -8.60
N ALA A 257 12.86 -11.12 -9.34
CA ALA A 257 14.27 -11.21 -9.69
C ALA A 257 15.20 -11.09 -8.46
N VAL A 258 14.89 -10.20 -7.52
CA VAL A 258 15.62 -10.09 -6.24
C VAL A 258 15.43 -11.35 -5.40
N LYS A 259 14.18 -11.82 -5.21
CA LYS A 259 13.88 -13.05 -4.45
C LYS A 259 14.63 -14.25 -5.02
N SER A 260 14.61 -14.42 -6.35
CA SER A 260 15.33 -15.49 -7.06
C SER A 260 16.85 -15.39 -6.88
N ALA A 261 17.42 -14.19 -7.00
CA ALA A 261 18.86 -13.99 -6.82
C ALA A 261 19.33 -14.26 -5.38
N LEU A 262 18.52 -13.88 -4.38
CA LEU A 262 18.82 -14.14 -2.97
C LEU A 262 18.73 -15.64 -2.64
N ASP A 263 17.70 -16.33 -3.14
CA ASP A 263 17.54 -17.78 -2.99
C ASP A 263 18.70 -18.55 -3.61
N ALA A 264 19.11 -18.19 -4.83
CA ALA A 264 20.28 -18.77 -5.50
C ALA A 264 21.61 -18.58 -4.75
N ASN A 265 21.67 -17.65 -3.78
CA ASN A 265 22.83 -17.37 -2.95
C ASN A 265 22.63 -17.79 -1.48
N ASP A 266 21.63 -18.63 -1.18
CA ASP A 266 21.36 -19.20 0.14
C ASP A 266 21.05 -18.13 1.22
N ILE A 267 20.53 -16.97 0.79
CA ILE A 267 20.11 -15.89 1.70
C ILE A 267 18.67 -16.16 2.18
N PRO A 268 18.41 -16.12 3.50
CA PRO A 268 17.15 -16.59 4.11
C PRO A 268 16.00 -15.59 3.95
N VAL A 269 15.40 -15.53 2.76
CA VAL A 269 14.18 -14.75 2.51
C VAL A 269 12.97 -15.46 3.12
N ILE A 270 12.20 -14.75 3.95
CA ILE A 270 10.92 -15.24 4.48
C ILE A 270 9.93 -15.35 3.31
N PRO A 271 9.41 -16.56 3.00
CA PRO A 271 8.51 -16.78 1.87
C PRO A 271 7.25 -15.93 1.99
N ASN A 272 6.88 -15.24 0.91
CA ASN A 272 5.65 -14.47 0.84
C ASN A 272 5.24 -14.14 -0.61
N PRO A 273 3.93 -13.91 -0.87
CA PRO A 273 3.41 -13.67 -2.21
C PRO A 273 3.44 -12.18 -2.64
N SER A 274 4.05 -11.30 -1.83
CA SER A 274 4.01 -9.84 -2.01
C SER A 274 5.29 -9.23 -2.61
N HIS A 275 5.30 -7.90 -2.76
CA HIS A 275 6.44 -7.09 -3.19
C HIS A 275 7.55 -6.95 -2.11
N ILE A 276 7.33 -7.47 -0.90
CA ILE A 276 8.25 -7.31 0.24
C ILE A 276 9.26 -8.46 0.25
N VAL A 277 10.53 -8.16 0.54
CA VAL A 277 11.62 -9.13 0.65
C VAL A 277 12.22 -9.06 2.07
N PRO A 278 11.61 -9.75 3.05
CA PRO A 278 12.13 -9.82 4.41
C PRO A 278 13.23 -10.89 4.49
N ILE A 279 14.44 -10.49 4.85
CA ILE A 279 15.59 -11.38 5.01
C ILE A 279 15.79 -11.67 6.50
N LEU A 280 15.57 -12.92 6.91
CA LEU A 280 15.65 -13.36 8.30
C LEU A 280 17.09 -13.28 8.83
N VAL A 281 17.26 -12.63 9.97
CA VAL A 281 18.53 -12.61 10.73
C VAL A 281 18.39 -13.37 12.04
N GLY A 282 17.30 -13.13 12.77
CA GLY A 282 16.95 -13.83 14.02
C GLY A 282 17.68 -13.36 15.28
N ASP A 283 18.44 -12.27 15.19
CA ASP A 283 19.05 -11.58 16.34
C ASP A 283 19.12 -10.07 16.09
N ALA A 284 18.76 -9.27 17.09
CA ALA A 284 18.65 -7.81 16.97
C ALA A 284 20.00 -7.09 16.85
N GLU A 285 21.02 -7.55 17.60
CA GLU A 285 22.35 -6.92 17.54
C GLU A 285 23.04 -7.24 16.22
N VAL A 286 22.91 -8.49 15.76
CA VAL A 286 23.43 -8.93 14.46
C VAL A 286 22.70 -8.23 13.33
N ALA A 287 21.38 -8.10 13.37
CA ALA A 287 20.62 -7.38 12.34
C ALA A 287 21.05 -5.91 12.22
N LYS A 288 21.25 -5.23 13.36
CA LYS A 288 21.75 -3.86 13.38
C LYS A 288 23.17 -3.77 12.80
N LYS A 289 24.09 -4.62 13.24
CA LYS A 289 25.46 -4.67 12.69
C LYS A 289 25.48 -4.95 11.19
N ALA A 290 24.61 -5.84 10.71
CA ALA A 290 24.48 -6.13 9.29
C ALA A 290 24.01 -4.89 8.51
N SER A 291 22.99 -4.19 9.02
CA SER A 291 22.49 -2.93 8.45
C SER A 291 23.57 -1.84 8.41
N ASP A 292 24.31 -1.64 9.51
CA ASP A 292 25.40 -0.67 9.61
C ASP A 292 26.52 -1.01 8.60
N MET A 293 26.96 -2.27 8.51
CA MET A 293 27.99 -2.69 7.55
C MET A 293 27.53 -2.60 6.09
N LEU A 294 26.28 -2.92 5.78
CA LEU A 294 25.73 -2.73 4.43
C LEU A 294 25.85 -1.26 4.01
N LEU A 295 25.54 -0.33 4.91
CA LEU A 295 25.62 1.10 4.64
C LEU A 295 27.08 1.58 4.54
N GLU A 296 27.90 1.27 5.54
CA GLU A 296 29.26 1.80 5.68
C GLU A 296 30.23 1.22 4.65
N ASP A 297 30.20 -0.10 4.42
CA ASP A 297 31.19 -0.78 3.58
C ASP A 297 30.73 -0.90 2.12
N TYR A 298 29.42 -0.93 1.87
CA TYR A 298 28.86 -1.19 0.54
C TYR A 298 27.97 -0.06 0.00
N GLY A 299 27.65 0.96 0.81
CA GLY A 299 26.73 2.03 0.39
C GLY A 299 25.29 1.56 0.19
N VAL A 300 24.88 0.46 0.83
CA VAL A 300 23.55 -0.14 0.72
C VAL A 300 22.76 0.14 1.99
N TYR A 301 21.74 1.02 1.91
CA TYR A 301 20.88 1.30 3.05
C TYR A 301 19.70 0.31 3.09
N VAL A 302 19.77 -0.65 4.01
CA VAL A 302 18.64 -1.52 4.36
C VAL A 302 18.51 -1.57 5.87
N GLN A 303 17.38 -1.08 6.38
CA GLN A 303 17.14 -0.96 7.81
C GLN A 303 16.93 -2.33 8.48
N ALA A 304 17.58 -2.51 9.64
CA ALA A 304 17.27 -3.59 10.57
C ALA A 304 15.92 -3.37 11.26
N ILE A 305 15.08 -4.39 11.22
CA ILE A 305 13.76 -4.42 11.84
C ILE A 305 13.81 -5.32 13.07
N ASN A 306 13.57 -4.73 14.24
CA ASN A 306 13.65 -5.37 15.54
C ASN A 306 12.36 -5.15 16.35
N TYR A 307 12.28 -5.71 17.56
CA TYR A 307 11.22 -5.41 18.52
C TYR A 307 11.10 -3.89 18.79
N PRO A 308 9.88 -3.31 18.89
CA PRO A 308 8.57 -3.95 18.92
C PRO A 308 7.91 -4.18 17.55
N THR A 309 8.58 -3.87 16.44
CA THR A 309 8.00 -4.00 15.10
C THR A 309 7.82 -5.46 14.67
N VAL A 310 8.75 -6.33 15.07
CA VAL A 310 8.64 -7.79 14.91
C VAL A 310 8.92 -8.48 16.25
N PRO A 311 8.41 -9.70 16.47
CA PRO A 311 8.72 -10.48 17.67
C PRO A 311 10.23 -10.72 17.83
N ARG A 312 10.68 -10.89 19.07
CA ARG A 312 12.09 -11.21 19.37
C ARG A 312 12.45 -12.58 18.78
N GLY A 313 13.63 -12.68 18.18
CA GLY A 313 14.05 -13.87 17.43
C GLY A 313 13.58 -13.89 15.98
N GLU A 314 12.76 -12.92 15.55
CA GLU A 314 12.29 -12.77 14.17
C GLU A 314 12.88 -11.53 13.47
N GLU A 315 13.97 -11.00 14.00
CA GLU A 315 14.64 -9.82 13.48
C GLU A 315 15.10 -10.05 12.04
N ARG A 316 14.98 -9.00 11.22
CA ARG A 316 15.15 -9.11 9.76
C ARG A 316 15.65 -7.82 9.13
N LEU A 317 16.22 -7.94 7.95
CA LEU A 317 16.42 -6.82 7.03
C LEU A 317 15.22 -6.76 6.08
N ARG A 318 14.63 -5.59 5.89
CA ARG A 318 13.44 -5.43 5.03
C ARG A 318 13.82 -4.73 3.74
N VAL A 319 13.93 -5.48 2.66
CA VAL A 319 14.18 -4.96 1.31
C VAL A 319 12.86 -4.76 0.57
N THR A 320 12.74 -3.62 -0.13
CA THR A 320 11.55 -3.27 -0.93
C THR A 320 11.98 -2.78 -2.31
N PRO A 321 12.16 -3.69 -3.27
CA PRO A 321 12.49 -3.31 -4.64
C PRO A 321 11.40 -2.41 -5.24
N THR A 322 11.82 -1.49 -6.12
CA THR A 322 10.94 -0.58 -6.86
C THR A 322 11.27 -0.68 -8.35
N PRO A 323 10.47 -0.09 -9.26
CA PRO A 323 10.78 -0.07 -10.69
C PRO A 323 12.17 0.48 -11.04
N GLY A 324 12.75 1.33 -10.18
CA GLY A 324 14.09 1.91 -10.40
C GLY A 324 15.26 1.01 -9.98
N HIS A 325 15.02 -0.14 -9.35
CA HIS A 325 16.07 -1.04 -8.87
C HIS A 325 16.46 -2.06 -9.94
N THR A 326 17.24 -1.60 -10.92
CA THR A 326 17.74 -2.40 -12.04
C THR A 326 18.64 -3.56 -11.61
N LYS A 327 19.02 -4.39 -12.58
CA LYS A 327 19.89 -5.55 -12.39
C LYS A 327 21.20 -5.20 -11.68
N GLU A 328 21.80 -4.06 -12.02
CA GLU A 328 23.05 -3.58 -11.43
C GLU A 328 22.93 -3.39 -9.91
N TYR A 329 21.84 -2.74 -9.45
CA TYR A 329 21.58 -2.54 -8.03
C TYR A 329 21.24 -3.84 -7.30
N ARG A 330 20.50 -4.74 -7.96
CA ARG A 330 20.21 -6.08 -7.42
C ARG A 330 21.50 -6.87 -7.21
N ASP A 331 22.37 -6.91 -8.22
CA ASP A 331 23.60 -7.69 -8.16
C ASP A 331 24.56 -7.12 -7.08
N HIS A 332 24.63 -5.79 -6.95
CA HIS A 332 25.36 -5.12 -5.86
C HIS A 332 24.79 -5.45 -4.48
N LEU A 333 23.47 -5.43 -4.32
CA LEU A 333 22.79 -5.83 -3.08
C LEU A 333 23.14 -7.27 -2.68
N VAL A 334 23.06 -8.22 -3.64
CA VAL A 334 23.35 -9.64 -3.39
C VAL A 334 24.79 -9.82 -2.92
N GLU A 335 25.75 -9.16 -3.57
CA GLU A 335 27.15 -9.29 -3.18
C GLU A 335 27.45 -8.66 -1.83
N ALA A 336 26.87 -7.49 -1.55
CA ALA A 336 26.96 -6.85 -0.23
C ALA A 336 26.41 -7.76 0.87
N LEU A 337 25.23 -8.35 0.65
CA LEU A 337 24.61 -9.28 1.60
C LEU A 337 25.48 -10.51 1.85
N LYS A 338 26.06 -11.11 0.80
CA LYS A 338 26.97 -12.26 0.95
C LYS A 338 28.18 -11.93 1.82
N GLY A 339 28.85 -10.81 1.53
CA GLY A 339 30.02 -10.39 2.30
C GLY A 339 29.68 -10.08 3.76
N VAL A 340 28.52 -9.47 4.02
CA VAL A 340 28.01 -9.21 5.37
C VAL A 340 27.65 -10.51 6.10
N TRP A 341 26.93 -11.43 5.45
CA TRP A 341 26.54 -12.72 6.01
C TRP A 341 27.76 -13.53 6.44
N GLU A 342 28.79 -13.60 5.58
CA GLU A 342 30.02 -14.33 5.85
C GLU A 342 30.79 -13.72 7.03
N ARG A 343 30.98 -12.39 7.04
CA ARG A 343 31.73 -11.70 8.11
C ARG A 343 31.08 -11.79 9.48
N LEU A 344 29.75 -11.79 9.53
CA LEU A 344 28.99 -11.86 10.78
C LEU A 344 28.59 -13.28 11.17
N GLY A 345 28.85 -14.28 10.32
CA GLY A 345 28.43 -15.66 10.57
C GLY A 345 26.91 -15.82 10.68
N ILE A 346 26.15 -15.07 9.88
CA ILE A 346 24.68 -15.12 9.91
C ILE A 346 24.21 -16.42 9.25
N ARG A 347 23.20 -17.04 9.85
CA ARG A 347 22.60 -18.27 9.33
C ARG A 347 22.04 -18.06 7.92
N LYS A 348 22.35 -19.00 7.04
CA LYS A 348 21.82 -19.11 5.68
C LYS A 348 20.54 -19.94 5.64
N THR A 349 19.85 -19.98 4.49
CA THR A 349 18.65 -20.81 4.31
C THR A 349 18.92 -22.28 4.64
N SER A 350 20.06 -22.80 4.19
CA SER A 350 20.54 -24.16 4.51
C SER A 350 20.72 -24.41 6.01
N ASP A 351 21.25 -23.44 6.76
CA ASP A 351 21.41 -23.53 8.22
C ASP A 351 20.05 -23.53 8.94
N TRP A 352 19.09 -22.72 8.48
CA TRP A 352 17.72 -22.72 9.00
C TRP A 352 17.04 -24.06 8.76
N LYS A 353 17.18 -24.61 7.55
CA LYS A 353 16.69 -25.95 7.20
C LYS A 353 17.27 -27.04 8.10
N ALA A 354 18.58 -27.00 8.37
CA ALA A 354 19.24 -27.96 9.25
C ALA A 354 18.71 -27.94 10.69
N ALA A 355 18.15 -26.81 11.15
CA ALA A 355 17.52 -26.68 12.47
C ALA A 355 15.99 -26.87 12.46
N GLY A 356 15.40 -27.35 11.37
CA GLY A 356 13.96 -27.59 11.27
C GLY A 356 13.13 -26.45 10.68
N GLY A 357 13.78 -25.40 10.18
CA GLY A 357 13.14 -24.24 9.56
C GLY A 357 12.59 -23.23 10.56
N PHE A 358 12.35 -22.00 10.10
CA PHE A 358 11.76 -20.93 10.92
C PHE A 358 11.05 -19.91 10.03
N LEU A 359 9.79 -19.55 10.36
CA LEU A 359 8.97 -18.63 9.56
C LEU A 359 8.93 -18.98 8.05
N GLY A 360 8.87 -20.27 7.74
CA GLY A 360 8.92 -20.78 6.36
C GLY A 360 10.32 -20.86 5.73
N VAL A 361 11.33 -20.19 6.28
CA VAL A 361 12.72 -20.32 5.82
C VAL A 361 13.24 -21.72 6.16
N GLY A 362 13.71 -22.44 5.14
CA GLY A 362 14.24 -23.80 5.33
C GLY A 362 13.17 -24.87 5.59
N SER A 363 11.89 -24.51 5.52
CA SER A 363 10.76 -25.45 5.53
C SER A 363 10.51 -25.99 4.12
N ALA A 364 9.81 -27.13 3.99
CA ALA A 364 9.34 -27.59 2.68
C ALA A 364 8.43 -26.51 2.08
N HIS A 365 8.62 -26.16 0.80
CA HIS A 365 7.86 -25.11 0.14
C HIS A 365 6.35 -25.39 0.26
N GLU A 366 5.65 -24.52 0.99
CA GLU A 366 4.20 -24.58 1.11
C GLU A 366 3.57 -24.23 -0.25
N GLU A 367 2.51 -24.94 -0.63
CA GLU A 367 1.65 -24.64 -1.79
C GLU A 367 1.08 -23.21 -1.78
N LYS A 368 1.20 -22.49 -0.65
CA LYS A 368 0.62 -21.16 -0.40
C LYS A 368 1.52 -19.98 -0.79
N ASN A 369 2.79 -20.20 -1.13
CA ASN A 369 3.71 -19.10 -1.50
C ASN A 369 3.70 -18.81 -3.01
N VAL A 370 2.52 -18.54 -3.56
CA VAL A 370 2.34 -18.18 -4.97
C VAL A 370 2.20 -16.66 -5.08
N PRO A 371 3.00 -15.96 -5.90
CA PRO A 371 2.88 -14.51 -6.07
C PRO A 371 1.46 -14.10 -6.46
N LEU A 372 0.94 -13.01 -5.86
CA LEU A 372 -0.40 -12.49 -6.18
C LEU A 372 -0.54 -12.16 -7.67
N TRP A 373 0.41 -11.38 -8.18
CA TRP A 373 0.50 -11.11 -9.61
C TRP A 373 0.88 -12.37 -10.34
N THR A 374 0.00 -12.86 -11.20
CA THR A 374 0.24 -14.05 -12.02
C THR A 374 1.20 -13.75 -13.17
N ASP A 375 1.76 -14.80 -13.78
CA ASP A 375 2.60 -14.65 -14.97
C ASP A 375 1.82 -13.99 -16.12
N GLU A 376 0.55 -14.36 -16.28
CA GLU A 376 -0.35 -13.77 -17.28
C GLU A 376 -0.58 -12.27 -17.04
N GLN A 377 -0.87 -11.86 -15.80
CA GLN A 377 -1.06 -10.45 -15.44
C GLN A 377 0.23 -9.61 -15.62
N LEU A 378 1.40 -10.24 -15.50
CA LEU A 378 2.70 -9.60 -15.78
C LEU A 378 3.08 -9.66 -17.27
N GLY A 379 2.27 -10.31 -18.10
CA GLY A 379 2.56 -10.53 -19.51
C GLY A 379 3.80 -11.40 -19.76
N LEU A 380 4.12 -12.30 -18.84
CA LEU A 380 5.22 -13.25 -18.98
C LEU A 380 4.82 -14.41 -19.89
N ALA A 381 5.59 -14.61 -20.96
CA ALA A 381 5.37 -15.77 -21.82
C ALA A 381 5.85 -17.06 -21.15
N ALA A 382 5.26 -18.20 -21.52
CA ALA A 382 5.64 -19.50 -20.99
C ALA A 382 7.15 -19.76 -21.21
N GLY A 383 7.90 -19.91 -20.12
CA GLY A 383 9.35 -20.14 -20.14
C GLY A 383 10.20 -18.89 -20.41
N GLU A 384 9.61 -17.69 -20.46
CA GLU A 384 10.35 -16.43 -20.53
C GLU A 384 11.18 -16.23 -19.26
N LYS A 385 12.44 -15.82 -19.42
CA LYS A 385 13.31 -15.47 -18.28
C LYS A 385 12.94 -14.09 -17.75
N LEU A 386 12.98 -13.91 -16.43
CA LEU A 386 12.68 -12.63 -15.78
C LEU A 386 13.52 -11.47 -16.34
N GLU A 387 14.80 -11.69 -16.61
CA GLU A 387 15.67 -10.67 -17.21
C GLU A 387 15.19 -10.21 -18.59
N ALA A 388 14.72 -11.14 -19.42
CA ALA A 388 14.20 -10.81 -20.75
C ALA A 388 12.91 -9.98 -20.67
N ALA A 389 12.02 -10.33 -19.72
CA ALA A 389 10.81 -9.58 -19.47
C ALA A 389 11.10 -8.16 -18.93
N ILE A 390 12.05 -8.01 -18.00
CA ILE A 390 12.48 -6.71 -17.48
C ILE A 390 13.07 -5.85 -18.61
N GLU A 391 13.94 -6.41 -19.46
CA GLU A 391 14.50 -5.67 -20.60
C GLU A 391 13.42 -5.24 -21.61
N ARG A 392 12.43 -6.10 -21.86
CA ARG A 392 11.28 -5.79 -22.72
C ARG A 392 10.50 -4.60 -22.16
N GLU A 393 10.21 -4.63 -20.86
CA GLU A 393 9.50 -3.54 -20.20
C GLU A 393 10.31 -2.24 -20.20
N LEU A 394 11.61 -2.27 -19.88
CA LEU A 394 12.45 -1.06 -19.92
C LEU A 394 12.48 -0.42 -21.33
N LYS A 395 12.54 -1.22 -22.39
CA LYS A 395 12.49 -0.72 -23.77
C LYS A 395 11.16 -0.03 -24.09
N ALA A 396 10.06 -0.65 -23.70
CA ALA A 396 8.75 -0.04 -23.90
C ALA A 396 8.53 1.18 -22.97
N GLU A 397 9.31 1.35 -21.88
CA GLU A 397 9.27 2.54 -21.02
C GLU A 397 9.97 3.71 -21.66
N ALA A 398 11.16 3.46 -22.20
CA ALA A 398 11.87 4.46 -22.99
C ALA A 398 11.00 4.96 -24.15
N ALA A 399 10.35 4.05 -24.89
CA ALA A 399 9.44 4.42 -25.98
C ALA A 399 8.24 5.26 -25.52
N HIS A 400 7.60 4.88 -24.40
CA HIS A 400 6.47 5.64 -23.85
C HIS A 400 6.90 7.03 -23.37
N ARG A 401 8.04 7.13 -22.65
CA ARG A 401 8.59 8.43 -22.21
C ARG A 401 8.93 9.33 -23.39
N GLU A 402 9.52 8.79 -24.45
CA GLU A 402 9.78 9.55 -25.68
C GLU A 402 8.50 10.06 -26.33
N GLN A 403 7.44 9.26 -26.34
CA GLN A 403 6.14 9.68 -26.86
C GLN A 403 5.55 10.82 -26.00
N MET A 404 5.53 10.66 -24.68
CA MET A 404 5.02 11.67 -23.75
C MET A 404 5.78 13.00 -23.89
N ILE A 405 7.11 12.96 -24.03
CA ILE A 405 7.93 14.15 -24.27
C ILE A 405 7.54 14.83 -25.60
N ARG A 406 7.26 14.07 -26.66
CA ARG A 406 6.82 14.61 -27.96
C ARG A 406 5.44 15.25 -27.87
N GLU A 407 4.51 14.64 -27.13
CA GLU A 407 3.16 15.16 -26.92
C GLU A 407 3.21 16.48 -26.14
N LEU A 408 3.92 16.52 -25.01
CA LEU A 408 4.14 17.74 -24.22
C LEU A 408 4.81 18.86 -25.05
N ALA A 409 5.82 18.52 -25.85
CA ALA A 409 6.46 19.49 -26.73
C ALA A 409 5.53 20.01 -27.84
N GLY A 410 4.62 19.15 -28.32
CA GLY A 410 3.59 19.51 -29.31
C GLY A 410 2.50 20.40 -28.74
N GLU A 411 2.07 20.15 -27.50
CA GLU A 411 1.12 20.97 -26.75
C GLU A 411 1.71 22.35 -26.43
N CYS A 412 2.95 22.42 -25.93
CA CYS A 412 3.65 23.69 -25.75
C CYS A 412 3.79 24.48 -27.07
N ALA A 413 3.99 23.80 -28.20
CA ALA A 413 4.05 24.45 -29.51
C ALA A 413 2.67 24.93 -30.00
N ALA A 414 1.59 24.26 -29.60
CA ALA A 414 0.22 24.67 -29.90
C ALA A 414 -0.19 25.90 -29.06
N GLU A 415 0.07 25.90 -27.76
CA GLU A 415 -0.16 27.03 -26.86
C GLU A 415 0.66 28.27 -27.27
N ALA A 416 1.91 28.08 -27.71
CA ALA A 416 2.74 29.16 -28.23
C ALA A 416 2.19 29.77 -29.55
N LYS A 417 1.56 28.96 -30.40
CA LYS A 417 0.89 29.45 -31.63
C LYS A 417 -0.42 30.15 -31.32
N GLU A 418 -1.18 29.67 -30.34
CA GLU A 418 -2.46 30.26 -29.94
C GLU A 418 -2.26 31.62 -29.27
N SER A 419 -1.21 31.77 -28.44
CA SER A 419 -0.83 33.08 -27.88
C SER A 419 -0.33 34.08 -28.93
N GLN A 420 0.38 33.62 -29.97
CA GLN A 420 0.74 34.47 -31.12
C GLN A 420 -0.48 34.90 -31.94
N PHE A 421 -1.46 34.02 -32.15
CA PHE A 421 -2.69 34.35 -32.87
C PHE A 421 -3.58 35.36 -32.13
N GLN A 422 -3.64 35.29 -30.79
CA GLN A 422 -4.38 36.24 -29.97
C GLN A 422 -3.73 37.64 -29.95
N HIS A 423 -2.39 37.73 -30.07
CA HIS A 423 -1.68 39.02 -30.14
C HIS A 423 -1.74 39.70 -31.52
N THR A 424 -2.06 38.97 -32.60
CA THR A 424 -2.15 39.55 -33.95
C THR A 424 -3.55 40.03 -34.36
N ASN A 425 -4.59 39.74 -33.56
CA ASN A 425 -6.00 40.01 -33.92
C ASN A 425 -6.75 40.92 -32.92
N GLN A 426 -6.07 41.89 -32.29
CA GLN A 426 -6.79 43.03 -31.70
C GLN A 426 -6.92 44.16 -32.73
N PRO A 427 -8.14 44.50 -33.21
CA PRO A 427 -8.33 45.71 -33.98
C PRO A 427 -8.13 46.92 -33.06
N ILE A 428 -7.19 47.79 -33.44
CA ILE A 428 -7.03 49.11 -32.85
C ILE A 428 -8.31 49.91 -33.18
N SER A 429 -9.27 49.93 -32.25
CA SER A 429 -10.38 50.88 -32.33
C SER A 429 -9.87 52.25 -31.88
N ALA A 430 -9.56 53.10 -32.85
CA ALA A 430 -9.38 54.53 -32.63
C ALA A 430 -10.76 55.21 -32.60
N SER A 431 -11.09 55.88 -31.51
CA SER A 431 -12.03 57.00 -31.53
C SER A 431 -11.68 58.01 -30.44
N ALA A 432 -11.56 59.26 -30.88
CA ALA A 432 -11.34 60.49 -30.12
C ALA A 432 -12.54 60.90 -29.28
#